data_AF-A0A5K3G4E5-F1
#
_entry.id   AF-A0A5K3G4E5-F1
#
_cell.length_a   1.000
_cell.length_b   1.000
_cell.length_c   1.000
_cell.angle_alpha   90.00
_cell.angle_beta   90.00
_cell.angle_gamma   90.00
#
_symmetry.space_group_name_H-M   'P 1'
#
loop_
_entity.id
_entity.type
_entity.pdbx_description
1 polymer ?
#
loop_
_entity_poly.entity_id
_entity_poly.type
_entity_poly.pdbx_seq_one_letter_code
_entity_poly.pdbx_strand_id
1 'polypeptide(L)'
;LCEAPRLLLRYLGEDFEDKRYKCAPALFVQLPYLIDGDVKLTQSSAILEYVADKYGMIPACPKMRAELHMLQEEIKDLRLNFARMCYSPDFVSVLISLWSEYCVDGK
;
A
#
# COMPACT_ATOMS: atom_id res chain seq x y z
N LEU A 1 0.88 2.27 5.46
CA LEU A 1 0.83 1.06 4.61
C LEU A 1 -0.55 0.38 4.60
N CYS A 2 -1.34 0.43 5.67
CA CYS A 2 -2.67 -0.22 5.77
C CYS A 2 -3.86 0.56 5.15
N GLU A 3 -3.64 1.74 4.57
CA GLU A 3 -4.74 2.60 4.11
C GLU A 3 -5.59 1.98 3.00
N ALA A 4 -4.93 1.41 1.98
CA ALA A 4 -5.62 0.86 0.81
C ALA A 4 -6.58 -0.29 1.17
N PRO A 5 -6.14 -1.34 1.91
CA PRO A 5 -7.05 -2.39 2.38
C PRO A 5 -8.20 -1.84 3.24
N ARG A 6 -7.90 -0.88 4.14
CA ARG A 6 -8.91 -0.28 5.02
C ARG A 6 -9.98 0.48 4.24
N LEU A 7 -9.59 1.22 3.20
CA LEU A 7 -10.53 1.92 2.33
C LEU A 7 -11.36 0.95 1.51
N LEU A 8 -10.76 -0.14 1.01
CA LEU A 8 -11.48 -1.15 0.25
C LEU A 8 -12.56 -1.84 1.12
N LEU A 9 -12.23 -2.26 2.34
CA LEU A 9 -13.20 -2.87 3.26
C LEU A 9 -14.37 -1.92 3.55
N ARG A 10 -14.09 -0.63 3.76
CA ARG A 10 -15.14 0.39 3.94
C ARG A 10 -15.99 0.59 2.69
N TYR A 11 -15.38 0.59 1.51
CA TYR A 11 -16.10 0.72 0.24
C TYR A 11 -17.07 -0.44 0.01
N LEU A 12 -16.65 -1.66 0.39
CA LEU A 12 -17.45 -2.87 0.29
C LEU A 12 -18.51 -2.98 1.40
N GLY A 13 -18.45 -2.12 2.41
CA GLY A 13 -19.35 -2.16 3.56
C GLY A 13 -19.14 -3.35 4.50
N GLU A 14 -17.95 -3.99 4.47
CA GLU A 14 -17.63 -5.02 5.47
C GLU A 14 -17.30 -4.38 6.82
N ASP A 15 -17.89 -4.94 7.88
CA ASP A 15 -17.51 -4.62 9.25
C ASP A 15 -16.17 -5.29 9.57
N PHE A 16 -15.20 -4.51 10.05
CA PHE A 16 -13.90 -5.02 10.48
C PHE A 16 -13.43 -4.33 11.75
N GLU A 17 -12.65 -5.05 12.57
CA GLU A 17 -12.02 -4.51 13.76
C GLU A 17 -10.63 -3.91 13.42
N ASP A 18 -10.46 -2.60 13.60
CA ASP A 18 -9.20 -1.90 13.35
C ASP A 18 -8.30 -1.90 14.61
N LYS A 19 -7.43 -2.91 14.73
CA LYS A 19 -6.45 -3.01 15.82
C LYS A 19 -5.24 -2.12 15.55
N ARG A 20 -5.15 -1.00 16.27
CA ARG A 20 -4.06 -0.02 16.14
C ARG A 20 -3.03 -0.16 17.26
N TYR A 21 -1.79 -0.41 16.87
CA TYR A 21 -0.65 -0.44 17.79
C TYR A 21 0.01 0.94 17.85
N LYS A 22 0.31 1.44 19.05
CA LYS A 22 1.05 2.71 19.23
C LYS A 22 2.50 2.62 18.75
N CYS A 23 3.11 1.46 18.95
CA CYS A 23 4.43 1.11 18.47
C CYS A 23 4.39 -0.36 18.06
N ALA A 24 5.11 -0.73 17.00
CA ALA A 24 5.15 -2.11 16.57
C ALA A 24 5.70 -2.98 17.72
N PRO A 25 5.02 -4.07 18.12
CA PRO A 25 5.58 -5.00 19.07
C PRO A 25 6.89 -5.55 18.49
N ALA A 26 7.96 -5.45 19.27
CA ALA A 26 9.27 -5.92 18.86
C ALA A 26 9.21 -7.41 18.54
N LEU A 27 9.76 -7.78 17.39
CA LEU A 27 10.00 -9.13 16.88
C LEU A 27 8.82 -9.86 16.18
N PHE A 28 9.07 -10.10 14.88
CA PHE A 28 8.53 -11.17 14.02
C PHE A 28 7.14 -11.07 13.39
N VAL A 29 6.28 -10.11 13.74
CA VAL A 29 5.00 -9.93 13.01
C VAL A 29 5.06 -8.71 12.10
N GLN A 30 5.08 -8.93 10.78
CA GLN A 30 5.00 -7.86 9.81
C GLN A 30 3.61 -7.21 9.86
N LEU A 31 3.57 -5.89 10.05
CA LEU A 31 2.34 -5.09 9.93
C LEU A 31 2.23 -4.55 8.50
N PRO A 32 1.00 -4.46 7.92
CA PRO A 32 -0.27 -4.88 8.49
C PRO A 32 -0.54 -6.40 8.37
N TYR A 33 -1.46 -6.90 9.19
CA TYR A 33 -2.00 -8.26 9.10
C TYR A 33 -3.54 -8.25 9.02
N LEU A 34 -4.10 -9.28 8.39
CA LEU A 34 -5.53 -9.57 8.32
C LEU A 34 -5.77 -10.97 8.90
N ILE A 35 -6.82 -11.10 9.71
CA ILE A 35 -7.34 -12.38 10.18
C ILE A 35 -8.80 -12.46 9.76
N ASP A 36 -9.11 -13.34 8.82
CA ASP A 36 -10.47 -13.66 8.37
C ASP A 36 -10.72 -15.16 8.60
N GLY A 37 -11.33 -15.49 9.74
CA GLY A 37 -11.48 -16.88 10.20
C GLY A 37 -10.13 -17.61 10.32
N ASP A 38 -9.94 -18.64 9.50
CA ASP A 38 -8.71 -19.44 9.43
C ASP A 38 -7.61 -18.78 8.58
N VAL A 39 -7.96 -17.78 7.76
CA VAL A 39 -7.02 -17.08 6.88
C VAL A 39 -6.26 -16.02 7.68
N LYS A 40 -4.93 -16.17 7.75
CA LYS A 40 -4.03 -15.21 8.39
C LYS A 40 -3.04 -14.71 7.34
N LEU A 41 -3.19 -13.45 6.95
CA LEU A 41 -2.36 -12.83 5.93
C LEU A 41 -1.56 -11.68 6.50
N THR A 42 -0.33 -11.54 6.02
CA THR A 42 0.53 -10.37 6.20
C THR A 42 0.84 -9.79 4.82
N GLN A 43 1.47 -8.61 4.76
CA GLN A 43 1.72 -7.85 3.52
C GLN A 43 0.47 -7.14 3.00
N SER A 44 0.56 -5.80 2.88
CA SER A 44 -0.59 -4.98 2.49
C SER A 44 -1.10 -5.27 1.08
N SER A 45 -0.23 -5.69 0.15
CA SER A 45 -0.61 -6.04 -1.22
C SER A 45 -1.42 -7.34 -1.26
N ALA A 46 -0.95 -8.38 -0.57
CA ALA A 46 -1.65 -9.67 -0.49
C ALA A 46 -3.01 -9.54 0.21
N ILE A 47 -3.08 -8.75 1.29
CA ILE A 47 -4.35 -8.46 1.97
C ILE A 47 -5.33 -7.74 1.02
N LEU A 48 -4.86 -6.73 0.27
CA LEU A 48 -5.70 -5.99 -0.68
C LEU A 48 -6.25 -6.91 -1.77
N GLU A 49 -5.39 -7.77 -2.33
CA GLU A 49 -5.75 -8.71 -3.39
C GLU A 49 -6.74 -9.76 -2.89
N TYR A 50 -6.53 -10.32 -1.69
CA TYR A 50 -7.46 -11.26 -1.07
C TYR A 50 -8.87 -10.68 -0.91
N VAL A 51 -8.97 -9.45 -0.40
CA VAL A 51 -10.27 -8.77 -0.25
C VAL A 51 -10.89 -8.50 -1.63
N ALA A 52 -10.11 -8.06 -2.62
CA ALA A 52 -10.60 -7.83 -3.98
C ALA A 52 -11.12 -9.13 -4.64
N ASP A 53 -10.45 -10.26 -4.43
CA ASP A 53 -10.81 -11.56 -5.00
C ASP A 53 -12.11 -12.11 -4.42
N LYS A 54 -12.32 -11.98 -3.10
CA LYS A 54 -13.57 -12.37 -2.40
C LYS A 54 -14.81 -11.71 -3.02
N TYR A 55 -14.64 -10.55 -3.64
CA TYR A 55 -15.69 -9.76 -4.28
C TYR A 55 -15.67 -9.81 -5.81
N GLY A 56 -14.84 -10.66 -6.42
CA GLY A 56 -14.76 -10.79 -7.87
C GLY A 56 -14.20 -9.56 -8.58
N MET A 57 -13.40 -8.74 -7.90
CA MET A 57 -12.81 -7.52 -8.46
C MET A 57 -11.50 -7.80 -9.23
N ILE A 58 -11.01 -9.04 -9.20
CA ILE A 58 -9.82 -9.45 -9.95
C ILE A 58 -10.23 -10.00 -11.33
N PRO A 59 -9.67 -9.48 -12.44
CA PRO A 59 -9.96 -10.01 -13.76
C PRO A 59 -9.54 -11.49 -13.91
N ALA A 60 -10.37 -12.29 -14.57
CA ALA A 60 -10.05 -13.69 -14.92
C ALA A 60 -9.08 -13.79 -16.11
N CYS A 61 -9.07 -12.78 -16.99
CA CYS A 61 -8.18 -12.74 -18.15
C CYS A 61 -6.72 -12.52 -17.71
N PRO A 62 -5.77 -13.36 -18.12
CA PRO A 62 -4.36 -13.22 -17.75
C PRO A 62 -3.74 -11.88 -18.13
N LYS A 63 -4.12 -11.32 -19.29
CA LYS A 63 -3.64 -10.02 -19.75
C LYS A 63 -4.07 -8.90 -18.81
N MET A 64 -5.36 -8.82 -18.50
CA MET A 64 -5.89 -7.79 -17.60
C MET A 64 -5.36 -7.93 -16.17
N ARG A 65 -5.12 -9.17 -15.72
CA ARG A 65 -4.49 -9.43 -14.42
C ARG A 65 -3.04 -8.95 -14.37
N ALA A 66 -2.27 -9.19 -15.42
CA ALA A 66 -0.90 -8.68 -15.52
C ALA A 66 -0.86 -7.14 -15.53
N GLU A 67 -1.79 -6.50 -16.24
CA GLU A 67 -1.93 -5.03 -16.25
C GLU A 67 -2.31 -4.49 -14.85
N LEU A 68 -3.20 -5.16 -14.13
CA LEU A 68 -3.56 -4.83 -12.74
C LEU A 68 -2.35 -4.93 -11.80
N HIS A 69 -1.60 -6.04 -11.87
CA HIS A 69 -0.41 -6.25 -11.04
C HIS A 69 0.70 -5.25 -11.34
N MET A 70 0.91 -4.91 -12.61
CA MET A 70 1.85 -3.86 -13.02
C MET A 70 1.48 -2.50 -12.38
N LEU A 71 0.20 -2.12 -12.44
CA LEU A 71 -0.28 -0.88 -11.81
C LEU A 71 -0.09 -0.92 -10.29
N GLN A 72 -0.36 -2.06 -9.66
CA GLN A 72 -0.23 -2.24 -8.22
C GLN A 72 1.23 -2.09 -7.75
N GLU A 73 2.18 -2.66 -8.48
CA GLU A 73 3.61 -2.53 -8.17
C GLU A 73 4.10 -1.10 -8.42
N GLU A 74 3.68 -0.44 -9.50
CA GLU A 74 4.03 0.97 -9.75
C GLU A 74 3.55 1.90 -8.62
N ILE A 75 2.32 1.73 -8.14
CA ILE A 75 1.78 2.51 -7.01
C ILE A 75 2.58 2.24 -5.73
N LYS A 76 2.99 0.99 -5.52
CA LYS A 76 3.79 0.59 -4.35
C LYS A 76 5.18 1.22 -4.41
N ASP A 77 5.83 1.21 -5.57
CA ASP A 77 7.14 1.84 -5.76
C ASP A 77 7.07 3.35 -5.56
N LEU A 78 6.06 4.03 -6.13
CA LEU A 78 5.82 5.44 -5.88
C LEU A 78 5.70 5.75 -4.38
N ARG A 79 4.89 4.96 -3.66
CA ARG A 79 4.69 5.13 -2.21
C ARG A 79 5.96 4.88 -1.41
N LEU A 80 6.73 3.84 -1.76
CA LEU A 80 7.97 3.51 -1.07
C LEU A 80 9.03 4.57 -1.33
N ASN A 81 9.15 5.08 -2.56
CA ASN A 81 10.07 6.16 -2.90
C ASN A 81 9.72 7.45 -2.17
N PHE A 82 8.45 7.80 -2.11
CA PHE A 82 7.99 8.95 -1.33
C PHE A 82 8.29 8.78 0.18
N ALA A 83 8.01 7.59 0.74
CA ALA A 83 8.33 7.31 2.13
C ALA A 83 9.83 7.41 2.41
N ARG A 84 10.67 6.81 1.54
CA ARG A 84 12.13 6.89 1.64
C ARG A 84 12.62 8.33 1.62
N MET A 85 12.04 9.17 0.77
CA MET A 85 12.35 10.61 0.73
C MET A 85 12.01 11.26 2.08
N CYS A 86 10.78 11.10 2.57
CA CYS A 86 10.31 11.72 3.82
C CYS A 86 11.10 11.29 5.07
N TYR A 87 11.62 10.06 5.09
CA TYR A 87 12.43 9.54 6.20
C TYR A 87 13.93 9.61 5.95
N SER A 88 14.37 10.20 4.84
CA SER A 88 15.79 10.45 4.59
C SER A 88 16.32 11.50 5.58
N PRO A 89 17.52 11.33 6.16
CA PRO A 89 18.14 12.38 6.96
C PRO A 89 18.35 13.67 6.15
N ASP A 90 18.47 13.57 4.82
CA ASP A 90 18.68 14.69 3.90
C ASP A 90 17.38 15.19 3.25
N PHE A 91 16.21 14.94 3.88
CA PHE A 91 14.89 15.27 3.33
C PHE A 91 14.80 16.68 2.73
N VAL A 92 15.30 17.69 3.44
CA VAL A 92 15.24 19.10 3.01
C VAL A 92 16.04 19.33 1.73
N SER A 93 17.24 18.77 1.63
CA SER A 93 18.10 18.91 0.46
C SER A 93 17.48 18.24 -0.76
N VAL A 94 16.96 17.02 -0.59
CA VAL A 94 16.29 16.26 -1.67
C VAL A 94 15.04 16.98 -2.15
N LEU A 95 14.25 17.55 -1.22
CA LEU A 95 13.06 18.31 -1.57
C LEU A 95 13.42 19.56 -2.39
N ILE A 96 14.43 20.32 -1.96
CA ILE A 96 14.89 21.53 -2.66
C ILE A 96 15.38 21.19 -4.07
N SER A 97 16.18 20.13 -4.22
CA SER A 97 16.69 19.73 -5.55
C SER A 97 15.56 19.35 -6.50
N LEU A 98 14.57 18.57 -6.03
CA LEU A 98 13.40 18.21 -6.83
C LEU A 98 12.57 19.46 -7.19
N TRP A 99 12.39 20.38 -6.25
CA TRP A 99 11.61 21.58 -6.49
C TRP A 99 12.28 22.51 -7.52
N SER A 100 13.61 22.63 -7.49
CA SER A 100 14.36 23.34 -8.52
C SER A 100 14.23 22.68 -9.89
N GLU A 101 14.39 21.36 -9.98
CA GLU A 101 14.33 20.60 -11.24
C GLU A 101 12.94 20.64 -11.88
N TYR A 102 11.86 20.54 -11.10
CA TYR A 102 10.51 20.39 -11.62
C TYR A 102 9.65 21.66 -11.57
N CYS A 103 9.92 22.61 -10.67
CA CYS A 103 9.09 23.82 -10.51
C CYS A 103 9.75 25.11 -11.00
N VAL A 104 11.08 25.19 -11.08
CA VAL A 104 11.78 26.41 -11.53
C VAL A 104 12.08 26.36 -13.03
N ASP A 105 12.42 25.19 -13.58
CA ASP A 105 12.80 25.03 -14.99
C ASP A 105 11.64 24.67 -15.95
N GLY A 106 10.38 24.81 -15.50
CA GLY A 106 9.16 24.85 -16.31
C GLY A 106 9.23 24.15 -17.68
N LYS A 107 9.17 22.81 -17.68
CA LYS A 107 8.68 22.03 -18.83
C LYS A 107 7.32 21.44 -18.50
#